data_AF-A0A1C3TRD9-F1
#
_entry.id   AF-A0A1C3TRD9-F1
#
_cell.length_a   1.000
_cell.length_b   1.000
_cell.length_c   1.000
_cell.angle_alpha   90.00
_cell.angle_beta   90.00
_cell.angle_gamma   90.00
#
_symmetry.space_group_name_H-M   'P 1'
#
loop_
_entity.id
_entity.type
_entity.pdbx_description
1 polymer ?
#
loop_
_entity_poly.entity_id
_entity_poly.type
_entity_poly.pdbx_seq_one_letter_code
_entity_poly.pdbx_strand_id
1 'polypeptide(L)'
;MLNFLNAHLLRKKSGEPWPLRFDSYSFGARCYHVLRCSIVFAKQEHSNYWDKPSGAPYAPDWKDDWTGGFGSTEEFETRGFPSTVDIRWTALDGVERYVEIDLEKVFPGHLILHNVPKEDVDEFFLVYGYSGRGRHYADILLEVNDCTINVYMRARVLTKHLLDPEHDPLKKISRDELILAWTKTY
;
A
#
# COMPACT_ATOMS: atom_id res chain seq x y z
N MET A 1 -21.79 -23.85 1.30
CA MET A 1 -20.75 -23.49 2.28
C MET A 1 -19.42 -23.45 1.56
N LEU A 2 -18.90 -22.27 1.23
CA LEU A 2 -17.54 -22.13 0.69
C LEU A 2 -16.54 -22.12 1.85
N ASN A 3 -15.51 -22.95 1.71
CA ASN A 3 -14.51 -23.23 2.73
C ASN A 3 -13.47 -22.10 2.74
N PHE A 4 -13.53 -21.20 3.73
CA PHE A 4 -12.66 -20.01 3.83
C PHE A 4 -11.19 -20.32 4.16
N LEU A 5 -10.82 -21.58 4.40
CA LEU A 5 -9.47 -21.93 4.86
C LEU A 5 -8.34 -21.77 3.83
N ASN A 6 -8.64 -21.68 2.52
CA ASN A 6 -7.62 -21.69 1.46
C ASN A 6 -7.58 -20.42 0.58
N ALA A 7 -8.32 -19.36 0.93
CA ALA A 7 -8.37 -18.13 0.11
C ALA A 7 -6.99 -17.46 -0.05
N HIS A 8 -6.10 -17.62 0.93
CA HIS A 8 -4.75 -17.08 0.91
C HIS A 8 -3.78 -17.86 -0.02
N LEU A 9 -4.16 -19.06 -0.45
CA LEU A 9 -3.39 -19.93 -1.37
C LEU A 9 -3.81 -19.79 -2.84
N LEU A 10 -4.89 -19.07 -3.12
CA LEU A 10 -5.36 -18.83 -4.49
C LEU A 10 -4.55 -17.69 -5.12
N ARG A 11 -3.35 -18.02 -5.60
CA ARG A 11 -2.64 -17.19 -6.57
C ARG A 11 -3.51 -16.98 -7.81
N LYS A 12 -3.52 -15.76 -8.34
CA LYS A 12 -4.27 -15.31 -9.53
C LYS A 12 -4.33 -16.42 -10.59
N LYS A 13 -5.53 -16.90 -10.93
CA LYS A 13 -5.79 -17.29 -12.31
C LYS A 13 -5.79 -15.99 -13.11
N SER A 14 -4.89 -15.88 -14.09
CA SER A 14 -4.83 -14.72 -14.97
C SER A 14 -6.24 -14.42 -15.52
N GLY A 15 -6.74 -13.19 -15.32
CA GLY A 15 -8.01 -12.72 -15.89
C GLY A 15 -9.27 -12.77 -15.00
N GLU A 16 -9.20 -13.09 -13.70
CA GLU A 16 -10.35 -12.84 -12.80
C GLU A 16 -10.40 -11.34 -12.41
N PRO A 17 -11.38 -10.55 -12.89
CA PRO A 17 -11.40 -9.09 -12.73
C PRO A 17 -11.83 -8.62 -11.33
N TRP A 18 -12.25 -9.55 -10.46
CA TRP A 18 -12.77 -9.24 -9.14
C TRP A 18 -12.52 -10.37 -8.13
N PRO A 19 -12.16 -10.09 -6.86
CA PRO A 19 -11.83 -8.77 -6.31
C PRO A 19 -10.59 -8.17 -6.98
N LEU A 20 -10.47 -6.84 -6.97
CA LEU A 20 -9.30 -6.15 -7.53
C LEU A 20 -8.03 -6.58 -6.80
N ARG A 21 -6.99 -6.89 -7.56
CA ARG A 21 -5.67 -7.26 -7.05
C ARG A 21 -4.60 -6.44 -7.74
N PHE A 22 -3.57 -6.04 -7.00
CA PHE A 22 -2.43 -5.34 -7.59
C PHE A 22 -1.38 -6.34 -8.05
N ASP A 23 -0.72 -6.03 -9.15
CA ASP A 23 0.37 -6.79 -9.76
C ASP A 23 1.65 -5.96 -9.89
N SER A 24 1.58 -4.72 -9.42
CA SER A 24 2.73 -3.84 -9.24
C SER A 24 2.50 -2.95 -8.03
N TYR A 25 3.58 -2.48 -7.42
CA TYR A 25 3.49 -1.58 -6.29
C TYR A 25 4.64 -0.57 -6.25
N SER A 26 4.47 0.47 -5.45
CA SER A 26 5.59 1.19 -4.84
C SER A 26 5.58 1.02 -3.34
N PHE A 27 6.74 1.14 -2.73
CA PHE A 27 6.92 1.18 -1.29
C PHE A 27 7.42 2.57 -0.89
N GLY A 28 6.83 3.12 0.16
CA GLY A 28 7.26 4.35 0.80
C GLY A 28 7.25 4.19 2.30
N ALA A 29 8.24 4.74 2.99
CA ALA A 29 8.31 4.70 4.44
C ALA A 29 8.51 6.08 5.04
N ARG A 30 7.98 6.29 6.24
CA ARG A 30 8.20 7.49 7.07
C ARG A 30 8.39 7.09 8.52
N CYS A 31 9.24 7.82 9.23
CA CYS A 31 9.33 7.73 10.68
C CYS A 31 9.02 9.09 11.30
N TYR A 32 8.24 9.11 12.37
CA TYR A 32 7.90 10.28 13.17
C TYR A 32 7.94 9.94 14.65
N HIS A 33 8.18 10.94 15.49
CA HIS A 33 8.24 10.79 16.94
C HIS A 33 9.13 9.62 17.37
N VAL A 34 10.32 9.51 16.77
CA VAL A 34 11.30 8.48 17.11
C VAL A 34 12.66 9.13 17.28
N LEU A 35 13.48 8.56 18.16
CA LEU A 35 14.85 8.99 18.39
C LEU A 35 15.80 8.47 17.31
N ARG A 36 15.54 7.26 16.80
CA ARG A 36 16.23 6.63 15.66
C ARG A 36 15.30 5.65 14.95
N CYS A 37 15.51 5.42 13.66
CA CYS A 37 14.68 4.54 12.85
C CYS A 37 15.44 4.04 11.62
N SER A 38 15.42 2.73 11.40
CA SER A 38 15.87 2.04 10.20
C SER A 38 14.73 1.15 9.71
N ILE A 39 14.42 1.25 8.41
CA ILE A 39 13.36 0.50 7.74
C ILE A 39 13.98 -0.10 6.49
N VAL A 40 14.30 -1.39 6.57
CA VAL A 40 14.94 -2.11 5.47
C VAL A 40 13.91 -2.97 4.75
N PHE A 41 13.78 -2.76 3.44
CA PHE A 41 12.93 -3.57 2.57
C PHE A 41 13.64 -3.81 1.25
N ALA A 42 13.62 -5.06 0.77
CA ALA A 42 14.35 -5.48 -0.42
C ALA A 42 15.86 -5.13 -0.36
N LYS A 43 16.47 -5.24 0.82
CA LYS A 43 17.87 -4.88 1.12
C LYS A 43 18.19 -3.38 0.92
N GLN A 44 17.19 -2.51 0.89
CA GLN A 44 17.35 -1.07 0.78
C GLN A 44 16.82 -0.39 2.05
N GLU A 45 17.54 0.64 2.52
CA GLU A 45 17.11 1.49 3.63
C GLU A 45 16.12 2.55 3.13
N HIS A 46 15.00 2.70 3.83
CA HIS A 46 13.90 3.63 3.51
C HIS A 46 13.72 4.73 4.55
N SER A 47 14.57 4.79 5.58
CA SER A 47 14.61 5.84 6.60
C SER A 47 15.87 6.70 6.51
N ASN A 48 15.70 8.00 6.74
CA ASN A 48 16.80 8.97 6.87
C ASN A 48 17.15 9.29 8.33
N TYR A 49 16.66 8.48 9.29
CA TYR A 49 16.71 8.76 10.73
C TYR A 49 17.48 7.68 11.51
N TRP A 50 18.44 7.01 10.89
CA TRP A 50 19.20 5.93 11.53
C TRP A 50 20.13 6.44 12.66
N ASP A 51 20.55 7.70 12.62
CA ASP A 51 21.44 8.33 13.61
C ASP A 51 20.84 9.55 14.34
N LYS A 52 19.65 10.00 13.97
CA LYS A 52 19.05 11.24 14.47
C LYS A 52 17.53 11.13 14.70
N PRO A 53 16.96 11.96 15.58
CA PRO A 53 15.52 12.01 15.79
C PRO A 53 14.76 12.45 14.53
N SER A 54 13.54 11.94 14.36
CA SER A 54 12.66 12.30 13.25
C SER A 54 11.84 13.57 13.48
N GLY A 55 11.47 13.85 14.73
CA GLY A 55 10.53 14.91 15.07
C GLY A 55 9.08 14.60 14.67
N ALA A 56 8.22 15.60 14.74
CA ALA A 56 6.82 15.50 14.32
C ALA A 56 6.69 15.52 12.78
N PRO A 57 5.55 15.09 12.22
CA PRO A 57 5.23 15.33 10.83
C PRO A 57 5.35 16.81 10.42
N TYR A 58 5.75 17.04 9.17
CA TYR A 58 6.02 18.41 8.68
C TYR A 58 4.74 19.25 8.54
N ALA A 59 3.59 18.62 8.39
CA ALA A 59 2.27 19.23 8.29
C ALA A 59 1.20 18.25 8.78
N PRO A 60 0.01 18.70 9.22
CA PRO A 60 -1.07 17.82 9.66
C PRO A 60 -1.63 16.91 8.54
N ASP A 61 -1.65 17.39 7.31
CA ASP A 61 -2.20 16.78 6.09
C ASP A 61 -1.13 16.07 5.25
N TRP A 62 0.05 15.83 5.81
CA TRP A 62 1.19 15.26 5.09
C TRP A 62 0.92 13.94 4.35
N LYS A 63 -0.11 13.20 4.79
CA LYS A 63 -0.53 11.90 4.23
C LYS A 63 -1.31 12.05 2.92
N ASP A 64 -1.88 13.23 2.64
CA ASP A 64 -2.80 13.45 1.51
C ASP A 64 -2.11 13.19 0.17
N ASP A 65 -0.85 13.58 0.03
CA ASP A 65 -0.02 13.39 -1.16
C ASP A 65 1.06 12.30 -0.99
N TRP A 66 0.95 11.47 0.06
CA TRP A 66 1.97 10.44 0.33
C TRP A 66 1.90 9.30 -0.70
N THR A 67 3.03 9.09 -1.40
CA THR A 67 3.26 8.03 -2.38
C THR A 67 4.57 7.28 -2.10
N GLY A 68 4.74 6.12 -2.73
CA GLY A 68 5.94 5.30 -2.62
C GLY A 68 7.00 5.66 -3.65
N GLY A 69 8.28 5.57 -3.27
CA GLY A 69 9.42 5.84 -4.14
C GLY A 69 10.10 4.58 -4.69
N PHE A 70 9.91 3.43 -4.04
CA PHE A 70 10.58 2.17 -4.40
C PHE A 70 9.64 1.24 -5.16
N GLY A 71 9.85 1.07 -6.46
CA GLY A 71 8.98 0.27 -7.32
C GLY A 71 9.22 -1.25 -7.24
N SER A 72 8.15 -2.02 -7.38
CA SER A 72 8.19 -3.45 -7.62
C SER A 72 8.90 -3.80 -8.94
N THR A 73 9.49 -4.98 -9.01
CA THR A 73 9.99 -5.56 -10.27
C THR A 73 8.95 -6.48 -10.91
N GLU A 74 9.18 -6.90 -12.15
CA GLU A 74 8.34 -7.90 -12.83
C GLU A 74 8.29 -9.25 -12.10
N GLU A 75 9.25 -9.52 -11.21
CA GLU A 75 9.24 -10.75 -10.41
C GLU A 75 8.11 -10.78 -9.37
N PHE A 76 7.59 -9.62 -8.96
CA PHE A 76 6.54 -9.53 -7.93
C PHE A 76 5.31 -10.37 -8.27
N GLU A 77 4.85 -10.32 -9.52
CA GLU A 77 3.68 -11.09 -9.96
C GLU A 77 3.85 -12.61 -9.76
N THR A 78 5.09 -13.10 -9.86
CA THR A 78 5.40 -14.54 -9.86
C THR A 78 6.02 -15.03 -8.55
N ARG A 79 6.53 -14.14 -7.70
CA ARG A 79 7.22 -14.48 -6.45
C ARG A 79 6.63 -13.81 -5.21
N GLY A 80 5.78 -12.80 -5.37
CA GLY A 80 5.30 -11.99 -4.25
C GLY A 80 6.34 -10.97 -3.80
N PHE A 81 6.16 -10.43 -2.59
CA PHE A 81 7.09 -9.47 -2.02
C PHE A 81 8.51 -10.07 -1.87
N PRO A 82 9.58 -9.29 -2.16
CA PRO A 82 10.95 -9.80 -2.20
C PRO A 82 11.54 -10.12 -0.81
N SER A 83 10.97 -9.56 0.26
CA SER A 83 11.40 -9.78 1.65
C SER A 83 10.32 -9.33 2.63
N THR A 84 10.53 -9.58 3.93
CA THR A 84 9.90 -8.80 5.00
C THR A 84 10.38 -7.35 4.97
N VAL A 85 9.66 -6.48 5.67
CA VAL A 85 10.16 -5.15 6.05
C VAL A 85 10.75 -5.26 7.46
N ASP A 86 12.05 -5.08 7.57
CA ASP A 86 12.79 -5.17 8.83
C ASP A 86 12.86 -3.78 9.43
N ILE A 87 12.30 -3.60 10.63
CA ILE A 87 12.14 -2.29 11.26
C ILE A 87 12.85 -2.32 12.60
N ARG A 88 13.82 -1.41 12.76
CA ARG A 88 14.52 -1.17 14.01
C ARG A 88 14.38 0.29 14.39
N TRP A 89 13.86 0.58 15.57
CA TRP A 89 13.64 1.96 15.98
C TRP A 89 13.75 2.13 17.48
N THR A 90 14.01 3.37 17.90
CA THR A 90 13.96 3.80 19.30
C THR A 90 12.82 4.81 19.41
N ALA A 91 11.77 4.47 20.14
CA ALA A 91 10.62 5.37 20.35
C ALA A 91 10.98 6.50 21.33
N LEU A 92 10.04 7.40 21.63
CA LEU A 92 10.30 8.52 22.55
C LEU A 92 10.52 8.08 24.00
N ASP A 93 10.06 6.87 24.35
CA ASP A 93 10.34 6.24 25.65
C ASP A 93 11.81 5.78 25.80
N GLY A 94 12.61 5.89 24.73
CA GLY A 94 14.02 5.49 24.71
C GLY A 94 14.24 3.98 24.55
N VAL A 95 13.18 3.18 24.42
CA VAL A 95 13.28 1.73 24.26
C VAL A 95 13.49 1.38 22.79
N GLU A 96 14.55 0.62 22.54
CA GLU A 96 14.85 0.06 21.23
C GLU A 96 13.96 -1.15 20.93
N ARG A 97 13.41 -1.18 19.73
CA ARG A 97 12.49 -2.20 19.25
C ARG A 97 12.95 -2.73 17.89
N TYR A 98 12.58 -3.99 17.63
CA TYR A 98 12.78 -4.65 16.36
C TYR A 98 11.53 -5.44 15.99
N VAL A 99 11.12 -5.37 14.72
CA VAL A 99 10.10 -6.26 14.17
C VAL A 99 10.28 -6.47 12.68
N GLU A 100 9.82 -7.62 12.19
CA GLU A 100 9.70 -7.93 10.78
C GLU A 100 8.22 -7.91 10.40
N ILE A 101 7.88 -7.15 9.36
CA ILE A 101 6.53 -7.10 8.79
C ILE A 101 6.49 -7.90 7.49
N ASP A 102 5.66 -8.93 7.49
CA ASP A 102 5.40 -9.77 6.33
C ASP A 102 4.24 -9.18 5.51
N LEU A 103 4.57 -8.51 4.40
CA LEU A 103 3.58 -7.84 3.55
C LEU A 103 2.63 -8.83 2.84
N GLU A 104 3.02 -10.10 2.68
CA GLU A 104 2.09 -11.12 2.16
C GLU A 104 0.96 -11.41 3.15
N LYS A 105 1.22 -11.29 4.46
CA LYS A 105 0.19 -11.41 5.50
C LYS A 105 -0.66 -10.16 5.65
N VAL A 106 -0.06 -8.98 5.42
CA VAL A 106 -0.81 -7.71 5.44
C VAL A 106 -1.76 -7.62 4.24
N PHE A 107 -1.30 -8.07 3.06
CA PHE A 107 -2.05 -8.01 1.81
C PHE A 107 -2.27 -9.41 1.23
N PRO A 108 -3.15 -10.23 1.86
CA PRO A 108 -3.37 -11.61 1.45
C PRO A 108 -3.85 -11.68 0.00
N GLY A 109 -3.03 -12.30 -0.87
CA GLY A 109 -3.32 -12.41 -2.30
C GLY A 109 -3.30 -11.07 -3.05
N HIS A 110 -2.63 -10.05 -2.50
CA HIS A 110 -2.44 -8.75 -3.14
C HIS A 110 -3.77 -8.04 -3.45
N LEU A 111 -4.75 -8.13 -2.55
CA LEU A 111 -6.02 -7.44 -2.68
C LEU A 111 -5.82 -5.92 -2.64
N ILE A 112 -6.46 -5.21 -3.57
CA ILE A 112 -6.57 -3.76 -3.51
C ILE A 112 -7.65 -3.40 -2.49
N LEU A 113 -7.27 -2.60 -1.50
CA LEU A 113 -8.20 -2.00 -0.54
C LEU A 113 -8.80 -0.76 -1.18
N HIS A 114 -10.13 -0.68 -1.26
CA HIS A 114 -10.87 0.47 -1.78
C HIS A 114 -12.32 0.47 -1.27
N ASN A 115 -12.98 1.63 -1.34
CA ASN A 115 -14.37 1.79 -0.93
C ASN A 115 -15.37 1.83 -2.10
N VAL A 116 -14.91 1.63 -3.33
CA VAL A 116 -15.76 1.63 -4.54
C VAL A 116 -16.57 0.32 -4.65
N PRO A 117 -17.91 0.36 -4.72
CA PRO A 117 -18.73 -0.82 -5.00
C PRO A 117 -18.35 -1.46 -6.34
N LYS A 118 -18.45 -2.78 -6.45
CA LYS A 118 -18.06 -3.53 -7.66
C LYS A 118 -18.77 -2.99 -8.91
N GLU A 119 -20.07 -2.76 -8.77
CA GLU A 119 -20.96 -2.26 -9.81
C GLU A 119 -20.58 -0.88 -10.33
N ASP A 120 -19.86 -0.08 -9.54
CA ASP A 120 -19.46 1.28 -9.90
C ASP A 120 -18.04 1.38 -10.43
N VAL A 121 -17.26 0.29 -10.38
CA VAL A 121 -15.95 0.23 -11.02
C VAL A 121 -16.11 0.25 -12.54
N ASP A 122 -15.26 1.03 -13.20
CA ASP A 122 -15.23 1.10 -14.65
C ASP A 122 -14.85 -0.25 -15.29
N GLU A 123 -15.61 -0.70 -16.29
CA GLU A 123 -15.39 -1.99 -16.96
C GLU A 123 -14.03 -2.07 -17.68
N PHE A 124 -13.59 -0.97 -18.31
CA PHE A 124 -12.28 -0.93 -18.94
C PHE A 124 -11.18 -1.04 -17.87
N PHE A 125 -11.30 -0.29 -16.77
CA PHE A 125 -10.38 -0.39 -15.66
C PHE A 125 -10.32 -1.80 -15.05
N LEU A 126 -11.47 -2.47 -14.86
CA LEU A 126 -11.52 -3.85 -14.32
C LEU A 126 -10.66 -4.85 -15.12
N VAL A 127 -10.54 -4.64 -16.43
CA VAL A 127 -9.83 -5.57 -17.33
C VAL A 127 -8.43 -5.08 -17.66
N TYR A 128 -8.26 -3.78 -17.90
CA TYR A 128 -7.04 -3.21 -18.46
C TYR A 128 -6.27 -2.32 -17.48
N GLY A 129 -6.79 -2.11 -16.26
CA GLY A 129 -6.23 -1.21 -15.28
C GLY A 129 -6.17 0.24 -15.78
N TYR A 130 -5.54 1.11 -15.00
CA TYR A 130 -5.50 2.55 -15.30
C TYR A 130 -4.70 2.87 -16.58
N SER A 131 -3.64 2.11 -16.86
CA SER A 131 -2.76 2.37 -18.00
C SER A 131 -3.17 1.64 -19.29
N GLY A 132 -4.29 0.90 -19.28
CA GLY A 132 -4.72 0.11 -20.44
C GLY A 132 -3.85 -1.14 -20.72
N ARG A 133 -3.03 -1.58 -19.76
CA ARG A 133 -2.06 -2.69 -19.93
C ARG A 133 -2.39 -3.95 -19.12
N GLY A 134 -3.58 -4.01 -18.51
CA GLY A 134 -3.99 -5.10 -17.64
C GLY A 134 -3.22 -5.14 -16.32
N ARG A 135 -2.71 -3.99 -15.86
CA ARG A 135 -1.94 -3.86 -14.62
C ARG A 135 -2.64 -2.95 -13.63
N HIS A 136 -2.65 -3.37 -12.38
CA HIS A 136 -3.16 -2.59 -11.27
C HIS A 136 -2.04 -2.32 -10.27
N TYR A 137 -2.00 -1.08 -9.81
CA TYR A 137 -0.91 -0.55 -9.01
C TYR A 137 -1.40 -0.15 -7.63
N ALA A 138 -0.58 -0.39 -6.61
CA ALA A 138 -0.79 0.09 -5.25
C ALA A 138 0.46 0.78 -4.69
N ASP A 139 0.30 1.92 -4.04
CA ASP A 139 1.30 2.43 -3.11
C ASP A 139 1.12 1.72 -1.76
N ILE A 140 2.18 1.05 -1.30
CA ILE A 140 2.28 0.43 0.02
C ILE A 140 3.10 1.36 0.91
N LEU A 141 2.48 1.89 1.95
CA LEU A 141 3.00 3.03 2.68
C LEU A 141 3.13 2.70 4.17
N LEU A 142 4.35 2.72 4.70
CA LEU A 142 4.65 2.33 6.08
C LEU A 142 5.05 3.53 6.93
N GLU A 143 4.40 3.70 8.07
CA GLU A 143 4.69 4.74 9.05
C GLU A 143 5.13 4.09 10.36
N VAL A 144 6.30 4.45 10.85
CA VAL A 144 6.70 4.24 12.25
C VAL A 144 6.45 5.55 12.99
N ASN A 145 5.55 5.56 13.96
CA ASN A 145 5.18 6.74 14.73
C ASN A 145 5.20 6.41 16.22
N ASP A 146 6.27 6.83 16.91
CA ASP A 146 6.55 6.46 18.30
C ASP A 146 6.52 4.93 18.50
N CYS A 147 5.64 4.41 19.37
CA CYS A 147 5.50 2.97 19.61
C CYS A 147 4.59 2.25 18.60
N THR A 148 4.05 2.95 17.60
CA THR A 148 3.06 2.39 16.67
C THR A 148 3.61 2.28 15.25
N ILE A 149 3.34 1.16 14.60
CA ILE A 149 3.58 0.97 13.17
C ILE A 149 2.23 0.89 12.46
N ASN A 150 2.09 1.67 11.40
CA ASN A 150 0.93 1.65 10.52
C ASN A 150 1.38 1.26 9.10
N VAL A 151 0.62 0.38 8.46
CA VAL A 151 0.77 0.07 7.04
C VAL A 151 -0.51 0.49 6.34
N TYR A 152 -0.37 1.34 5.34
CA TYR A 152 -1.43 1.85 4.51
C TYR A 152 -1.31 1.33 3.08
N MET A 153 -2.44 1.37 2.38
CA MET A 153 -2.50 1.23 0.94
C MET A 153 -3.15 2.46 0.35
N ARG A 154 -2.59 2.93 -0.77
CA ARG A 154 -3.28 3.84 -1.69
C ARG A 154 -3.32 3.19 -3.05
N ALA A 155 -4.49 3.12 -3.67
CA ALA A 155 -4.63 2.51 -4.98
C ALA A 155 -5.73 3.23 -5.76
N ARG A 156 -5.42 3.63 -6.99
CA ARG A 156 -6.38 4.31 -7.83
C ARG A 156 -7.39 3.31 -8.41
N VAL A 157 -8.67 3.54 -8.15
CA VAL A 157 -9.81 2.81 -8.73
C VAL A 157 -10.64 3.78 -9.55
N LEU A 158 -10.73 3.50 -10.86
CA LEU A 158 -11.56 4.27 -11.78
C LEU A 158 -13.02 3.82 -11.66
N THR A 159 -13.93 4.78 -11.56
CA THR A 159 -15.38 4.52 -11.51
C THR A 159 -16.02 4.77 -12.87
N LYS A 160 -17.19 4.20 -13.12
CA LYS A 160 -18.00 4.46 -14.32
C LYS A 160 -18.63 5.87 -14.34
N HIS A 161 -18.58 6.61 -13.23
CA HIS A 161 -19.22 7.91 -13.09
C HIS A 161 -18.36 9.02 -13.69
N LEU A 162 -18.99 9.97 -14.38
CA LEU A 162 -18.34 11.16 -14.92
C LEU A 162 -18.19 12.23 -13.84
N LEU A 163 -17.05 12.92 -13.84
CA LEU A 163 -16.77 14.01 -12.92
C LEU A 163 -17.58 15.26 -13.25
N ASP A 164 -17.64 15.60 -14.54
CA ASP A 164 -18.38 16.75 -15.06
C ASP A 164 -19.06 16.35 -16.39
N PRO A 165 -20.22 15.66 -16.32
CA PRO A 165 -20.90 15.16 -17.50
C PRO A 165 -21.29 16.26 -18.51
N GLU A 166 -21.47 17.50 -18.05
CA GLU A 166 -21.96 18.61 -18.87
C GLU A 166 -20.85 19.24 -19.72
N HIS A 167 -19.62 19.31 -19.19
CA HIS A 167 -18.50 20.00 -19.86
C HIS A 167 -17.37 19.05 -20.29
N ASP A 168 -17.23 17.88 -19.66
CA ASP A 168 -16.20 16.90 -19.97
C ASP A 168 -16.76 15.46 -19.92
N PRO A 169 -17.43 15.00 -21.00
CA PRO A 169 -18.12 13.72 -21.03
C PRO A 169 -17.17 12.50 -21.05
N LEU A 170 -15.86 12.72 -21.02
CA LEU A 170 -14.85 11.65 -21.01
C LEU A 170 -14.14 11.52 -19.65
N LYS A 171 -14.20 12.54 -18.80
CA LYS A 171 -13.51 12.54 -17.52
C LYS A 171 -14.29 11.79 -16.45
N LYS A 172 -13.79 10.61 -16.09
CA LYS A 172 -14.33 9.76 -15.04
C LYS A 172 -13.79 10.12 -13.66
N ILE A 173 -14.57 9.85 -12.62
CA ILE A 173 -14.15 9.95 -11.23
C ILE A 173 -13.22 8.77 -10.91
N SER A 174 -12.06 9.08 -10.33
CA SER A 174 -11.17 8.10 -9.72
C SER A 174 -11.13 8.28 -8.21
N ARG A 175 -11.05 7.18 -7.47
CA ARG A 175 -10.90 7.15 -6.01
C ARG A 175 -9.57 6.52 -5.66
N ASP A 176 -8.83 7.13 -4.75
CA ASP A 176 -7.49 6.70 -4.33
C ASP A 176 -7.25 7.07 -2.87
N GLU A 177 -8.23 6.81 -2.00
CA GLU A 177 -8.07 7.05 -0.57
C GLU A 177 -6.90 6.27 0.02
N LEU A 178 -6.26 6.87 1.02
CA LEU A 178 -5.30 6.18 1.88
C LEU A 178 -6.06 5.32 2.89
N ILE A 179 -5.96 4.00 2.78
CA ILE A 179 -6.64 3.04 3.65
C ILE A 179 -5.63 2.38 4.59
N LEU A 180 -5.92 2.38 5.89
CA LEU A 180 -5.12 1.65 6.90
C LEU A 180 -5.35 0.15 6.75
N ALA A 181 -4.31 -0.56 6.29
CA ALA A 181 -4.35 -2.01 6.10
C ALA A 181 -4.01 -2.78 7.38
N TRP A 182 -3.06 -2.25 8.17
CA TRP A 182 -2.59 -2.89 9.38
C TRP A 182 -2.02 -1.88 10.35
N THR A 183 -2.20 -2.11 11.64
CA THR A 183 -1.60 -1.29 12.70
C THR A 183 -1.25 -2.15 13.91
N LYS A 184 -0.18 -1.77 14.61
CA LYS A 184 0.19 -2.36 15.90
C LYS A 184 1.02 -1.40 16.73
N THR A 185 0.71 -1.35 18.02
CA THR A 185 1.50 -0.66 19.04
C THR A 185 2.32 -1.66 19.86
N TYR A 186 3.54 -1.27 20.24
CA TYR A 186 4.56 -2.10 20.90
C TYR A 186 4.99 -1.59 22.27
#